data_AF-A0AA96T9G1-F1
#
_entry.id   AF-A0AA96T9G1-F1
#
_cell.length_a   1.000
_cell.length_b   1.000
_cell.length_c   1.000
_cell.angle_alpha   90.00
_cell.angle_beta   90.00
_cell.angle_gamma   90.00
#
_symmetry.space_group_name_H-M   'P 1'
#
loop_
_entity.id
_entity.type
_entity.pdbx_description
1 polymer ?
#
loop_
_entity_poly.entity_id
_entity_poly.type
_entity_poly.pdbx_seq_one_letter_code
_entity_poly.pdbx_strand_id
1 'polypeptide(L)' 'MEQEKLVRVRMAQPSDAADLLGIYEYYIKNTPVTFEFTVPSVEEFAGRIRNTPFPHALSGV' A
#
# COMPACT_ATOMS: atom_id res chain seq x y z
N MET A 1 30.67 -8.85 4.00
CA MET A 1 30.28 -7.58 3.37
C MET A 1 28.86 -7.77 2.88
N GLU A 2 27.90 -7.12 3.54
CA GLU A 2 26.50 -7.20 3.17
C GLU A 2 26.35 -6.65 1.75
N GLN A 3 25.82 -7.44 0.82
CA GLN A 3 25.53 -6.94 -0.51
C GLN A 3 24.45 -5.87 -0.36
N GLU A 4 24.74 -4.64 -0.77
CA GLU A 4 23.69 -3.62 -0.94
C GLU A 4 22.71 -4.14 -1.99
N LYS A 5 21.57 -4.62 -1.50
CA LYS A 5 20.50 -5.15 -2.34
C LYS A 5 19.97 -3.97 -3.15
N LEU A 6 20.00 -4.08 -4.47
CA LEU A 6 19.47 -3.05 -5.36
C LEU A 6 17.96 -2.89 -5.08
N VAL A 7 17.56 -1.81 -4.39
CA VAL A 7 16.16 -1.53 -4.08
C VAL A 7 15.55 -0.79 -5.26
N ARG A 8 14.58 -1.42 -5.93
CA ARG A 8 13.83 -0.80 -7.02
C ARG A 8 12.51 -0.25 -6.49
N VAL A 9 12.33 1.06 -6.59
CA VAL A 9 11.05 1.74 -6.26
C VAL A 9 10.22 1.89 -7.54
N ARG A 10 8.92 1.60 -7.44
CA ARG A 10 7.94 1.73 -8.54
C ARG A 10 6.56 2.07 -7.99
N MET A 11 5.64 2.43 -8.87
CA MET A 11 4.23 2.59 -8.52
C MET A 11 3.63 1.27 -8.02
N ALA A 12 2.86 1.36 -6.93
CA ALA A 12 2.06 0.26 -6.43
C ALA A 12 0.94 -0.07 -7.43
N GLN A 13 0.68 -1.36 -7.58
CA GLN A 13 -0.40 -1.91 -8.41
C GLN A 13 -1.37 -2.67 -7.51
N PRO A 14 -2.64 -2.84 -7.91
CA PRO A 14 -3.61 -3.62 -7.14
C PRO A 14 -3.14 -5.04 -6.81
N SER A 15 -2.29 -5.64 -7.65
CA SER A 15 -1.68 -6.95 -7.40
C SER A 15 -0.71 -6.97 -6.21
N ASP A 16 -0.19 -5.83 -5.79
CA ASP A 16 0.70 -5.70 -4.63
C ASP A 16 -0.08 -5.68 -3.30
N ALA A 17 -1.42 -5.66 -3.35
CA ALA A 17 -2.28 -5.42 -2.19
C ALA A 17 -2.05 -6.42 -1.05
N ALA A 18 -1.88 -7.70 -1.35
CA ALA A 18 -1.67 -8.72 -0.32
C ALA A 18 -0.36 -8.49 0.45
N ASP A 19 0.74 -8.24 -0.26
CA ASP A 19 2.06 -8.03 0.35
C ASP A 19 2.10 -6.73 1.15
N LEU A 20 1.54 -5.64 0.59
CA LEU A 20 1.46 -4.35 1.27
C LEU A 20 0.55 -4.41 2.50
N LEU A 21 -0.58 -5.11 2.41
CA LEU A 21 -1.48 -5.31 3.54
C LEU A 21 -0.82 -6.15 4.63
N GLY A 22 -0.01 -7.15 4.29
CA GLY A 22 0.75 -7.95 5.25
C GLY A 22 1.72 -7.11 6.11
N ILE A 23 2.30 -6.06 5.53
CA ILE A 23 3.11 -5.08 6.28
C ILE A 23 2.19 -4.16 7.10
N TYR A 24 1.12 -3.67 6.50
CA TYR A 24 0.23 -2.68 7.11
C TYR A 24 -0.60 -3.23 8.28
N GLU A 25 -0.95 -4.52 8.25
CA GLU A 25 -1.74 -5.23 9.25
C GLU A 25 -1.16 -5.10 10.67
N TYR A 26 0.17 -5.13 10.81
CA TYR A 26 0.82 -4.94 12.10
C TYR A 26 0.41 -3.60 12.73
N TYR A 27 0.38 -2.53 11.94
CA TYR A 27 0.05 -1.18 12.41
C TYR A 27 -1.43 -1.06 12.77
N ILE A 28 -2.32 -1.78 12.09
CA ILE A 28 -3.75 -1.83 12.43
C ILE A 28 -3.95 -2.53 13.78
N LYS A 29 -3.33 -3.70 13.97
CA LYS A 29 -3.60 -4.57 15.13
C LYS A 29 -2.85 -4.15 16.40
N ASN A 30 -1.66 -3.59 16.26
CA ASN A 30 -0.72 -3.46 17.38
C ASN A 30 -0.38 -2.01 17.74
N THR A 31 -0.91 -1.03 17.02
CA THR A 31 -0.57 0.38 17.26
C THR A 31 -1.77 1.30 17.05
N PRO A 32 -1.87 2.43 17.77
CA PRO A 32 -2.94 3.41 17.56
C PRO A 32 -2.65 4.41 16.42
N VAL A 33 -1.71 4.11 15.52
CA VAL A 33 -1.23 5.05 14.50
C VAL A 33 -2.11 5.09 13.24
N THR A 34 -2.98 4.10 13.05
CA THR A 34 -3.86 3.99 11.88
C THR A 34 -5.28 4.44 12.24
N PHE A 35 -6.05 4.85 11.23
CA PHE A 35 -7.49 5.13 11.37
C PHE A 35 -8.37 3.91 11.09
N GLU A 36 -7.79 2.71 11.02
CA GLU A 36 -8.53 1.48 10.75
C GLU A 36 -9.00 0.83 12.05
N PHE A 37 -10.24 0.34 12.06
CA PHE A 37 -10.78 -0.43 13.19
C PHE A 37 -10.57 -1.95 13.03
N THR A 38 -10.48 -2.42 11.79
CA THR A 38 -10.30 -3.84 11.43
C THR A 38 -9.40 -3.93 10.22
N VAL A 39 -8.75 -5.09 10.02
CA VAL A 39 -7.94 -5.32 8.82
C VAL A 39 -8.87 -5.42 7.61
N PRO A 40 -8.72 -4.57 6.57
CA PRO A 40 -9.54 -4.68 5.37
C PRO A 40 -9.24 -5.99 4.62
N SER A 41 -10.15 -6.42 3.76
CA SER A 41 -9.86 -7.49 2.81
C SER A 41 -8.82 -7.04 1.78
N VAL A 42 -8.14 -8.01 1.15
CA VAL A 42 -7.20 -7.74 0.04
C VAL A 42 -7.91 -7.02 -1.10
N GLU A 43 -9.14 -7.41 -1.44
CA GLU A 43 -9.95 -6.75 -2.48
C GLU A 43 -10.22 -5.27 -2.18
N GLU A 44 -10.61 -4.94 -0.94
CA GLU A 44 -10.84 -3.55 -0.52
C GLU A 44 -9.54 -2.74 -0.57
N PHE A 45 -8.44 -3.32 -0.08
CA PHE A 45 -7.14 -2.66 -0.10
C PHE A 45 -6.62 -2.44 -1.53
N ALA A 46 -6.80 -3.42 -2.42
CA ALA A 46 -6.53 -3.30 -3.85
C ALA A 46 -7.38 -2.19 -4.50
N GLY A 47 -8.64 -2.04 -4.06
CA GLY A 47 -9.52 -0.94 -4.44
C GLY A 47 -8.94 0.43 -4.07
N ARG A 48 -8.39 0.57 -2.85
CA ARG A 48 -7.73 1.81 -2.41
C ARG A 48 -6.50 2.13 -3.25
N ILE A 49 -5.67 1.14 -3.58
CA ILE A 49 -4.50 1.33 -4.46
C ILE A 49 -4.95 1.88 -5.83
N ARG A 50 -5.99 1.28 -6.43
CA ARG A 50 -6.53 1.72 -7.73
C ARG A 50 -7.06 3.15 -7.71
N ASN A 51 -7.71 3.53 -6.61
CA ASN A 51 -8.40 4.81 -6.48
C ASN A 51 -7.49 5.93 -5.95
N THR A 52 -6.25 5.64 -5.56
CA THR A 52 -5.29 6.65 -5.09
C THR A 52 -4.71 7.37 -6.30
N PRO A 53 -5.05 8.65 -6.53
CA PRO A 53 -4.55 9.38 -7.68
C PRO A 53 -3.07 9.70 -7.48
N PHE A 54 -2.27 9.52 -8.52
CA PHE A 54 -0.90 10.04 -8.50
C PHE A 54 -0.93 11.56 -8.73
N PRO A 55 -0.02 12.36 -8.12
CA PRO A 55 -0.04 13.83 -8.17
C PRO A 55 -0.03 14.50 -9.55
N HIS A 56 -0.01 13.74 -10.65
CA HIS A 56 -0.03 14.26 -12.03
C HIS A 56 -1.13 13.65 -12.92
N ALA A 57 -2.02 12.81 -12.37
CA ALA A 57 -3.11 12.19 -13.12
C ALA A 57 -4.34 13.09 -13.35
N LEU A 58 -4.27 14.38 -12.99
CA LEU A 58 -5.35 15.37 -13.17
C LEU A 58 -5.06 16.44 -14.23
N SER A 59 -4.00 16.32 -15.04
CA SER A 59 -3.79 17.20 -16.21
C SER A 59 -4.36 16.56 -17.48
N GLY A 60 -5.69 16.44 -17.49
CA GLY A 60 -6.48 15.95 -18.63
C GLY A 60 -7.65 16.84 -19.00
N VAL A 61 -7.67 18.08 -18.48
CA VAL A 61 -8.56 19.18 -18.86
C VAL A 61 -7.78 20.49 -18.85
#